data_AF-A0AAN6KEK7-F1
#
_entry.id   AF-A0AAN6KEK7-F1
#
_cell.length_a   1.000
_cell.length_b   1.000
_cell.length_c   1.000
_cell.angle_alpha   90.00
_cell.angle_beta   90.00
_cell.angle_gamma   90.00
#
_symmetry.space_group_name_H-M   'P 1'
#
loop_
_entity.id
_entity.type
_entity.pdbx_description
1 polymer ?
#
loop_
_entity_poly.entity_id
_entity_poly.type
_entity_poly.pdbx_seq_one_letter_code
_entity_poly.pdbx_strand_id
1 'polypeptide(L)'
;MSPGVKSVVYTSSSSAASLPQADTRIVVTSETWNQSAVDVARKDAEASGFVVLRGESRRRLSVRFWRKRGVVSRLSWLTAKPAFIDVVDDARLHVAALIDPSCAGKRIFAFARPFNRDDVLAIFRKMHLDKEFRDDIKVGRDLSEVPNQEAEELLRKHYGHGWTSLEESVKANVATLA
;
A
#
# COMPACT_ATOMS: atom_id res chain seq x y z
N MET A 1 33.52 13.81 16.93
CA MET A 1 32.78 12.90 16.03
C MET A 1 31.65 13.70 15.40
N SER A 2 31.66 13.86 14.08
CA SER A 2 30.54 14.50 13.38
C SER A 2 29.36 13.51 13.36
N PRO A 3 28.16 13.87 13.85
CA PRO A 3 27.01 12.96 13.79
C PRO A 3 26.64 12.72 12.31
N GLY A 4 26.83 11.48 11.85
CA GLY A 4 26.43 11.02 10.52
C GLY A 4 25.20 10.11 10.59
N VAL A 5 24.30 10.21 9.61
CA VAL A 5 23.15 9.30 9.47
C VAL A 5 23.67 7.90 9.14
N LYS A 6 23.31 6.90 9.96
CA LYS A 6 23.77 5.50 9.78
C LYS A 6 22.86 4.67 8.87
N SER A 7 21.56 4.96 8.87
CA SER A 7 20.55 4.24 8.09
C SER A 7 19.31 5.11 7.88
N VAL A 8 18.54 4.80 6.84
CA VAL A 8 17.26 5.46 6.51
C VAL A 8 16.27 4.37 6.11
N VAL A 9 15.03 4.49 6.58
CA VAL A 9 13.90 3.68 6.12
C VAL A 9 12.92 4.61 5.41
N TYR A 10 12.39 4.17 4.27
CA TYR A 10 11.40 4.91 3.50
C TYR A 10 10.35 3.96 2.97
N THR A 11 9.10 4.43 2.89
CA THR A 11 7.97 3.66 2.40
C THR A 11 7.45 4.20 1.09
N SER A 12 7.34 3.30 0.12
CA SER A 12 6.72 3.54 -1.17
C SER A 12 5.33 2.92 -1.21
N SER A 13 4.48 3.42 -2.10
CA SER A 13 3.17 2.81 -2.36
C SER A 13 3.34 1.42 -2.99
N SER A 14 2.37 0.53 -2.78
CA SER A 14 2.27 -0.75 -3.51
C SER A 14 2.29 -0.55 -5.03
N SER A 15 1.78 0.59 -5.52
CA SER A 15 1.84 0.98 -6.93
C SER A 15 3.26 1.15 -7.49
N ALA A 16 4.28 1.26 -6.63
CA ALA A 16 5.69 1.25 -7.05
C ALA A 16 6.16 -0.15 -7.48
N ALA A 17 5.56 -1.21 -6.92
CA ALA A 17 5.83 -2.59 -7.31
C ALA A 17 5.04 -2.97 -8.56
N SER A 18 3.73 -2.74 -8.58
CA SER A 18 2.87 -3.05 -9.73
C SER A 18 1.56 -2.27 -9.67
N LEU A 19 0.88 -2.13 -10.80
CA LEU A 19 -0.54 -1.76 -10.80
C LEU A 19 -1.37 -3.05 -10.76
N PRO A 20 -2.26 -3.23 -9.77
CA PRO A 20 -3.12 -4.40 -9.70
C PRO A 20 -4.05 -4.43 -10.91
N GLN A 21 -4.21 -5.62 -11.48
CA GLN A 21 -5.16 -5.91 -12.54
C GLN A 21 -6.18 -6.90 -11.99
N ALA A 22 -7.46 -6.56 -12.17
CA ALA A 22 -8.54 -7.41 -11.68
C ALA A 22 -8.44 -8.81 -12.27
N ASP A 23 -8.54 -9.81 -11.40
CA ASP A 23 -8.56 -11.23 -11.72
C ASP A 23 -7.35 -11.71 -12.54
N THR A 24 -6.23 -10.97 -12.44
CA THR A 24 -4.98 -11.27 -13.13
C THR A 24 -3.90 -11.56 -12.09
N ARG A 25 -3.26 -12.73 -12.21
CA ARG A 25 -2.14 -13.11 -11.34
C ARG A 25 -0.86 -12.41 -11.77
N ILE A 26 -0.23 -11.71 -10.83
CA ILE A 26 1.09 -11.08 -11.00
C ILE A 26 2.01 -11.61 -9.90
N VAL A 27 3.20 -12.07 -10.23
CA VAL A 27 4.21 -12.48 -9.25
C VAL A 27 5.15 -11.30 -8.98
N VAL A 28 5.11 -10.77 -7.76
CA VAL A 28 5.98 -9.68 -7.30
C VAL A 28 7.22 -10.30 -6.64
N THR A 29 8.38 -9.72 -6.89
CA THR A 29 9.67 -10.07 -6.26
C THR A 29 10.40 -8.82 -5.79
N SER A 30 11.54 -8.97 -5.12
CA SER A 30 12.42 -7.85 -4.74
C SER A 30 12.88 -7.01 -5.94
N GLU A 31 12.88 -7.58 -7.14
CA GLU A 31 13.28 -6.91 -8.37
C GLU A 31 12.09 -6.37 -9.17
N THR A 32 10.86 -6.64 -8.74
CA THR A 32 9.67 -6.15 -9.44
C THR A 32 9.44 -4.67 -9.16
N TRP A 33 9.45 -3.90 -10.22
CA TRP A 33 9.10 -2.49 -10.26
C TRP A 33 7.99 -2.27 -11.28
N ASN A 34 7.20 -1.21 -11.08
CA ASN A 34 6.15 -0.85 -12.02
C ASN A 34 6.75 -0.35 -13.35
N GLN A 35 7.02 -1.29 -14.26
CA GLN A 35 7.69 -1.00 -15.53
C GLN A 35 6.86 -0.05 -16.39
N SER A 36 5.53 -0.20 -16.40
CA SER A 36 4.63 0.74 -17.07
C SER A 36 4.83 2.17 -16.59
N ALA A 37 5.06 2.35 -15.28
CA ALA A 37 5.37 3.67 -14.74
C ALA A 37 6.73 4.21 -15.16
N VAL A 38 7.76 3.35 -15.14
CA VAL A 38 9.11 3.70 -15.58
C VAL A 38 9.11 4.12 -17.05
N ASP A 39 8.38 3.40 -17.90
CA ASP A 39 8.31 3.68 -19.33
C ASP A 39 7.59 4.99 -19.64
N VAL A 40 6.52 5.29 -18.90
CA VAL A 40 5.82 6.58 -18.99
C VAL A 40 6.73 7.72 -18.53
N ALA A 41 7.43 7.55 -17.40
CA ALA A 41 8.38 8.54 -16.87
C ALA A 41 9.50 8.87 -17.87
N ARG A 42 10.02 7.85 -18.56
CA ARG A 42 11.09 7.99 -19.55
C ARG A 42 10.64 8.71 -20.82
N LYS A 43 9.36 8.58 -21.19
CA LYS A 43 8.80 9.18 -22.42
C LYS A 43 8.36 10.62 -22.21
N ASP A 44 7.79 10.96 -21.05
CA ASP A 44 7.34 12.32 -20.74
C ASP A 44 7.33 12.57 -19.22
N ALA A 45 8.37 13.26 -18.74
CA ALA A 45 8.54 13.59 -17.33
C ALA A 45 7.49 14.58 -16.79
N GLU A 46 6.81 15.36 -17.66
CA GLU A 46 5.82 16.36 -17.26
C GLU A 46 4.36 15.87 -17.38
N ALA A 47 4.08 14.83 -18.17
CA ALA A 47 2.73 14.28 -18.34
C ALA A 47 2.28 13.30 -17.23
N SER A 48 3.19 12.91 -16.34
CA SER A 48 3.02 11.73 -15.47
C SER A 48 2.24 12.01 -14.17
N GLY A 49 0.97 12.43 -14.28
CA GLY A 49 0.14 12.92 -13.17
C GLY A 49 -0.39 11.92 -12.13
N PHE A 50 0.11 10.68 -12.06
CA PHE A 50 -0.24 9.73 -10.98
C PHE A 50 0.67 8.50 -10.91
N VAL A 51 1.36 8.21 -12.02
CA VAL A 51 2.02 6.93 -12.26
C VAL A 51 3.46 6.90 -11.73
N VAL A 52 4.11 8.06 -11.58
CA VAL A 52 5.53 8.16 -11.21
C VAL A 52 5.65 8.74 -9.80
N LEU A 53 5.73 7.88 -8.79
CA LEU A 53 6.14 8.30 -7.44
C LEU A 53 7.65 8.46 -7.42
N ARG A 54 8.13 9.66 -7.76
CA ARG A 54 9.54 10.03 -7.62
C ARG A 54 9.83 10.27 -6.13
N GLY A 55 10.52 9.33 -5.48
CA GLY A 55 11.15 9.57 -4.18
C GLY A 55 12.39 10.41 -4.39
N GLU A 56 12.33 11.72 -4.14
CA GLU A 56 13.49 12.60 -4.25
C GLU A 56 13.74 13.36 -2.94
N SER A 57 14.97 13.26 -2.49
CA SER A 57 15.49 13.83 -1.26
C SER A 57 15.52 15.35 -1.34
N ARG A 58 14.66 16.01 -0.54
CA ARG A 58 14.77 17.40 -0.06
C ARG A 58 14.74 18.54 -1.11
N ARG A 59 13.58 19.24 -1.18
CA ARG A 59 13.34 20.64 -0.71
C ARG A 59 12.08 21.20 -1.37
N ARG A 60 11.15 21.74 -0.56
CA ARG A 60 9.83 22.32 -0.91
C ARG A 60 8.75 21.32 -1.35
N LEU A 61 8.03 20.77 -0.36
CA LEU A 61 6.64 20.40 -0.56
C LEU A 61 5.82 21.66 -0.82
N SER A 62 5.43 21.88 -2.07
CA SER A 62 4.15 22.51 -2.38
C SER A 62 3.29 21.41 -3.00
N VAL A 63 2.27 20.94 -2.28
CA VAL A 63 1.23 20.09 -2.87
C VAL A 63 0.45 20.96 -3.86
N ARG A 64 0.88 20.95 -5.11
CA ARG A 64 0.16 21.59 -6.22
C ARG A 64 -0.65 20.50 -6.87
N PHE A 65 -1.92 20.39 -6.47
CA PHE A 65 -2.90 19.49 -7.06
C PHE A 65 -3.23 19.97 -8.49
N TRP A 66 -2.53 19.44 -9.50
CA TRP A 66 -2.81 19.80 -10.90
C TRP A 66 -3.75 18.80 -11.55
N ARG A 67 -4.97 19.28 -11.78
CA ARG A 67 -6.02 18.64 -12.58
C ARG A 67 -5.65 18.67 -14.06
N LYS A 68 -4.71 17.83 -14.52
CA LYS A 68 -4.66 17.46 -15.94
C LYS A 68 -5.60 16.28 -16.16
N ARG A 69 -6.75 16.57 -16.79
CA ARG A 69 -7.69 15.57 -17.31
C ARG A 69 -6.97 14.75 -18.38
N GLY A 70 -6.45 13.58 -18.00
CA GLY A 70 -5.81 12.65 -18.93
C GLY A 70 -5.84 11.24 -18.36
N VAL A 71 -6.74 10.41 -18.90
CA VAL A 71 -6.83 8.94 -18.81
C VAL A 71 -7.08 8.28 -17.43
N VAL A 72 -6.66 8.85 -16.30
CA VAL A 72 -6.82 8.20 -14.98
C VAL A 72 -8.19 8.46 -14.32
N SER A 73 -9.00 9.39 -14.85
CA SER A 73 -10.11 10.01 -14.10
C SER A 73 -11.51 9.37 -14.22
N ARG A 74 -11.64 8.07 -14.49
CA ARG A 74 -12.95 7.39 -14.33
C ARG A 74 -12.86 5.88 -14.08
N LEU A 75 -11.77 5.24 -14.48
CA LEU A 75 -11.58 3.78 -14.34
C LEU A 75 -10.78 3.34 -13.11
N SER A 76 -10.07 4.23 -12.39
CA SER A 76 -9.29 3.85 -11.20
C SER A 76 -10.13 3.31 -10.02
N TRP A 77 -11.44 3.60 -10.01
CA TRP A 77 -12.36 3.02 -9.03
C TRP A 77 -12.79 1.58 -9.38
N LEU A 78 -12.50 1.12 -10.60
CA LEU A 78 -12.84 -0.20 -11.17
C LEU A 78 -11.64 -1.15 -11.23
N THR A 79 -10.43 -0.69 -10.90
CA THR A 79 -9.25 -1.55 -10.81
C THR A 79 -9.24 -2.26 -9.45
N ALA A 80 -8.98 -3.57 -9.43
CA ALA A 80 -8.79 -4.34 -8.20
C ALA A 80 -7.90 -3.56 -7.23
N LYS A 81 -8.32 -3.48 -5.96
CA LYS A 81 -7.57 -2.72 -4.96
C LYS A 81 -6.33 -3.53 -4.57
N PRO A 82 -5.18 -2.85 -4.39
CA PRO A 82 -3.99 -3.52 -3.89
C PRO A 82 -4.21 -4.03 -2.47
N ALA A 83 -3.32 -4.89 -1.98
CA ALA A 83 -3.33 -5.33 -0.59
C ALA A 83 -3.43 -4.16 0.42
N PHE A 84 -4.11 -4.38 1.55
CA PHE A 84 -4.13 -3.45 2.67
C PHE A 84 -2.96 -3.68 3.63
N ILE A 85 -2.74 -2.73 4.53
CA ILE A 85 -1.90 -2.85 5.71
C ILE A 85 -2.52 -2.02 6.84
N ASP A 86 -2.47 -2.51 8.07
CA ASP A 86 -2.84 -1.71 9.25
C ASP A 86 -1.76 -0.66 9.54
N VAL A 87 -2.17 0.56 9.89
CA VAL A 87 -1.23 1.69 10.07
C VAL A 87 -0.25 1.47 11.23
N VAL A 88 -0.66 0.73 12.27
CA VAL A 88 0.22 0.41 13.40
C VAL A 88 1.24 -0.63 12.99
N ASP A 89 0.83 -1.63 12.20
CA ASP A 89 1.74 -2.64 11.66
C ASP A 89 2.74 -2.03 10.67
N ASP A 90 2.31 -1.10 9.81
CA ASP A 90 3.22 -0.33 8.95
C ASP A 90 4.26 0.44 9.76
N ALA A 91 3.82 1.18 10.80
CA ALA A 91 4.74 1.91 11.68
C ALA A 91 5.73 0.98 12.41
N ARG A 92 5.24 -0.16 12.89
CA ARG A 92 6.06 -1.20 13.55
C ARG A 92 7.12 -1.77 12.61
N LEU A 93 6.77 -2.01 11.35
CA LEU A 93 7.72 -2.47 10.33
C LEU A 93 8.83 -1.45 10.05
N HIS A 94 8.52 -0.15 10.04
CA HIS A 94 9.56 0.87 9.91
C HIS A 94 10.57 0.82 11.06
N VAL A 95 10.09 0.64 12.29
CA VAL A 95 10.95 0.51 13.46
C VAL A 95 11.76 -0.79 13.39
N ALA A 96 11.12 -1.91 13.05
CA ALA A 96 11.81 -3.20 12.88
C ALA A 96 12.90 -3.11 11.82
N ALA A 97 12.62 -2.48 10.67
CA ALA A 97 13.59 -2.27 9.60
C ALA A 97 14.79 -1.40 10.01
N LEU A 98 14.59 -0.50 10.98
CA LEU A 98 15.65 0.38 11.48
C LEU A 98 16.57 -0.34 12.48
N ILE A 99 16.01 -1.23 13.29
CA ILE A 99 16.74 -1.85 14.42
C ILE A 99 17.26 -3.25 14.11
N ASP A 100 16.66 -3.96 13.14
CA ASP A 100 17.04 -5.31 12.76
C ASP A 100 18.08 -5.27 11.63
N PRO A 101 19.35 -5.67 11.87
CA PRO A 101 20.37 -5.65 10.83
C PRO A 101 20.04 -6.57 9.65
N SER A 102 19.17 -7.56 9.84
CA SER A 102 18.75 -8.46 8.76
C SER A 102 17.92 -7.75 7.68
N CYS A 103 17.39 -6.55 7.96
CA CYS A 103 16.64 -5.72 7.02
C CYS A 103 17.52 -4.82 6.13
N ALA A 104 18.83 -4.76 6.38
CA ALA A 104 19.71 -3.85 5.66
C ALA A 104 19.72 -4.14 4.15
N GLY A 105 19.42 -3.12 3.34
CA GLY A 105 19.39 -3.22 1.88
C GLY A 105 18.21 -3.99 1.29
N LYS A 106 17.22 -4.36 2.10
CA LYS A 106 16.05 -5.13 1.65
C LYS A 106 14.84 -4.24 1.38
N ARG A 107 14.02 -4.69 0.43
CA ARG A 107 12.64 -4.21 0.26
C ARG A 107 11.72 -5.10 1.09
N ILE A 108 11.06 -4.51 2.08
CA ILE A 108 10.09 -5.21 2.93
C ILE A 108 8.70 -4.93 2.36
N PHE A 109 7.97 -5.98 1.98
CA PHE A 109 6.65 -5.85 1.38
C PHE A 109 5.57 -5.90 2.46
N ALA A 110 5.17 -4.73 2.96
CA ALA A 110 4.09 -4.54 3.92
C ALA A 110 2.69 -4.70 3.27
N PHE A 111 2.44 -5.86 2.67
CA PHE A 111 1.21 -6.17 1.94
C PHE A 111 0.48 -7.23 2.75
N ALA A 112 -0.39 -6.85 3.68
CA ALA A 112 -0.99 -7.81 4.61
C ALA A 112 -1.83 -8.85 3.87
N ARG A 113 -2.91 -8.40 3.20
CA ARG A 113 -3.74 -9.26 2.34
C ARG A 113 -4.44 -8.46 1.24
N PRO A 114 -4.80 -9.09 0.10
CA PRO A 114 -5.73 -8.51 -0.87
C PRO A 114 -7.07 -8.15 -0.20
N PHE A 115 -7.66 -7.03 -0.59
CA PHE A 115 -9.01 -6.64 -0.20
C PHE A 115 -9.68 -5.88 -1.33
N ASN A 116 -11.01 -5.77 -1.28
CA ASN A 116 -11.76 -4.86 -2.13
C ASN A 116 -12.80 -4.06 -1.32
N ARG A 117 -13.61 -3.26 -2.01
CA ARG A 117 -14.65 -2.45 -1.37
C ARG A 117 -15.73 -3.30 -0.71
N ASP A 118 -16.07 -4.43 -1.32
CA ASP A 118 -17.14 -5.31 -0.83
C ASP A 118 -16.74 -5.93 0.53
N ASP A 119 -15.45 -6.25 0.73
CA ASP A 119 -14.94 -6.73 2.01
C ASP A 119 -15.13 -5.69 3.13
N VAL A 120 -14.90 -4.40 2.84
CA VAL A 120 -15.11 -3.29 3.81
C VAL A 120 -16.61 -3.06 4.07
N LEU A 121 -17.45 -3.12 3.03
CA LEU A 121 -18.91 -3.00 3.17
C LEU A 121 -19.47 -4.14 4.03
N ALA A 122 -18.99 -5.37 3.85
CA ALA A 122 -19.38 -6.50 4.68
C ALA A 122 -19.06 -6.27 6.17
N ILE A 123 -17.89 -5.69 6.48
CA ILE A 123 -17.51 -5.33 7.85
C ILE A 123 -18.45 -4.25 8.40
N PHE A 124 -18.74 -3.19 7.63
CA PHE A 124 -19.66 -2.14 8.09
C PHE A 124 -21.08 -2.65 8.35
N ARG A 125 -21.63 -3.49 7.47
CA ARG A 125 -22.95 -4.12 7.67
C ARG A 125 -22.98 -4.97 8.93
N LYS A 126 -21.88 -5.68 9.25
CA LYS A 126 -21.75 -6.46 10.48
C LYS A 126 -21.69 -5.58 11.73
N MET A 127 -21.08 -4.39 11.64
CA MET A 127 -20.91 -3.46 12.76
C MET A 127 -22.17 -2.61 13.04
N HIS A 128 -22.91 -2.23 12.00
CA HIS A 128 -24.05 -1.31 12.07
C HIS A 128 -25.28 -1.95 11.42
N LEU A 129 -25.84 -2.96 12.11
CA LEU A 129 -27.03 -3.70 11.66
C LEU A 129 -28.28 -2.81 11.51
N ASP A 130 -28.25 -1.62 12.10
CA ASP A 130 -29.31 -0.60 12.08
C ASP A 130 -29.23 0.36 10.89
N LYS A 131 -28.16 0.32 10.08
CA LYS A 131 -27.94 1.23 8.96
C LYS A 131 -27.97 0.52 7.62
N GLU A 132 -28.58 1.17 6.63
CA GLU A 132 -28.53 0.70 5.24
C GLU A 132 -27.21 1.10 4.58
N PHE A 133 -26.52 0.12 4.00
CA PHE A 133 -25.33 0.32 3.18
C PHE A 133 -25.62 -0.08 1.73
N ARG A 134 -24.92 0.55 0.78
CA ARG A 134 -25.03 0.22 -0.65
C ARG A 134 -24.75 -1.25 -0.91
N ASP A 135 -25.37 -1.81 -1.96
CA ASP A 135 -25.11 -3.15 -2.45
C ASP A 135 -23.67 -3.32 -2.99
N ASP A 136 -23.25 -4.59 -3.06
CA ASP A 136 -21.95 -4.98 -3.59
C ASP A 136 -21.84 -4.66 -5.07
N ILE A 137 -20.67 -4.18 -5.49
CA ILE A 137 -20.40 -3.80 -6.89
C ILE A 137 -19.76 -4.98 -7.66
N LYS A 138 -19.39 -6.06 -6.94
CA LYS A 138 -18.79 -7.30 -7.47
C LYS A 138 -17.58 -7.02 -8.36
N VAL A 139 -16.64 -6.24 -7.84
CA VAL A 139 -15.37 -5.96 -8.53
C VAL A 139 -14.40 -7.13 -8.37
N GLY A 140 -13.59 -7.38 -9.40
CA GLY A 140 -12.58 -8.44 -9.39
C GLY A 140 -11.54 -8.28 -8.28
N ARG A 141 -10.81 -9.36 -7.99
CA ARG A 141 -9.82 -9.41 -6.90
C ARG A 141 -8.40 -9.25 -7.41
N ASP A 142 -7.53 -8.74 -6.56
CA ASP A 142 -6.10 -8.81 -6.79
C ASP A 142 -5.63 -10.23 -6.51
N LEU A 143 -5.12 -10.91 -7.54
CA LEU A 143 -4.59 -12.28 -7.47
C LEU A 143 -3.06 -12.28 -7.44
N SER A 144 -2.44 -11.14 -7.16
CA SER A 144 -0.99 -11.02 -7.09
C SER A 144 -0.40 -11.84 -5.95
N GLU A 145 0.74 -12.47 -6.21
CA GLU A 145 1.59 -13.11 -5.20
C GLU A 145 2.69 -12.15 -4.82
N VAL A 146 2.84 -11.89 -3.52
CA VAL A 146 3.77 -10.91 -2.97
C VAL A 146 4.60 -11.57 -1.88
N PRO A 147 5.93 -11.32 -1.80
CA PRO A 147 6.81 -11.89 -0.80
C PRO A 147 6.67 -11.13 0.52
N ASN A 148 5.49 -11.22 1.14
CA ASN A 148 5.12 -10.52 2.36
C ASN A 148 5.42 -11.30 3.64
N GLN A 149 5.89 -12.55 3.53
CA GLN A 149 6.13 -13.45 4.67
C GLN A 149 7.22 -12.90 5.59
N GLU A 150 8.32 -12.39 5.03
CA GLU A 150 9.41 -11.78 5.80
C GLU A 150 8.93 -10.57 6.61
N ALA A 151 8.00 -9.77 6.06
CA ALA A 151 7.42 -8.65 6.77
C ALA A 151 6.56 -9.12 7.96
N GLU A 152 5.75 -10.16 7.78
CA GLU A 152 4.96 -10.71 8.88
C GLU A 152 5.84 -11.37 9.96
N GLU A 153 6.93 -12.01 9.56
CA GLU A 153 7.93 -12.57 10.48
C GLU A 153 8.61 -11.48 11.31
N LEU A 154 8.88 -10.30 10.73
CA LEU A 154 9.39 -9.15 11.48
C LEU A 154 8.39 -8.67 12.54
N LEU A 155 7.09 -8.63 12.22
CA LEU A 155 6.06 -8.32 13.21
C LEU A 155 6.05 -9.35 14.35
N ARG A 156 6.09 -10.64 14.01
CA ARG A 156 6.13 -11.71 15.02
C ARG A 156 7.37 -11.62 15.90
N LYS A 157 8.52 -11.38 15.28
CA LYS A 157 9.82 -11.28 15.97
C LYS A 157 9.89 -10.12 16.95
N HIS A 158 9.44 -8.93 16.54
CA HIS A 158 9.64 -7.70 17.32
C HIS A 158 8.44 -7.29 18.17
N TYR A 159 7.23 -7.77 17.84
CA TYR A 159 5.98 -7.36 18.50
C TYR A 159 5.09 -8.52 18.94
N GLY A 160 5.46 -9.78 18.64
CA GLY A 160 4.80 -10.97 19.16
C GLY A 160 3.49 -11.35 18.47
N HIS A 161 3.14 -10.71 17.35
CA HIS A 161 1.94 -11.04 16.57
C HIS A 161 2.18 -10.91 15.06
N GLY A 162 1.32 -11.54 14.25
CA GLY A 162 1.32 -11.39 12.79
C GLY A 162 0.51 -10.19 12.33
N TRP A 163 0.00 -10.22 11.09
CA TRP A 163 -0.82 -9.13 10.56
C TRP A 163 -2.09 -8.89 11.37
N THR A 164 -2.40 -7.62 11.62
CA THR A 164 -3.73 -7.18 12.08
C THR A 164 -4.75 -7.44 10.98
N SER A 165 -5.92 -7.99 11.33
CA SER A 165 -6.96 -8.28 10.34
C SER A 165 -7.62 -7.01 9.79
N LEU A 166 -8.20 -7.10 8.59
CA LEU A 166 -8.96 -5.99 8.01
C LEU A 166 -10.13 -5.58 8.92
N GLU A 167 -10.83 -6.55 9.52
CA GLU A 167 -11.95 -6.28 10.42
C GLU A 167 -11.50 -5.51 11.67
N GLU A 168 -10.39 -5.90 12.29
CA GLU A 168 -9.82 -5.18 13.44
C GLU A 168 -9.38 -3.76 13.06
N SER A 169 -8.66 -3.62 11.94
CA SER A 169 -8.18 -2.32 11.46
C SER A 169 -9.34 -1.37 11.15
N VAL A 170 -10.39 -1.86 10.47
CA VAL A 170 -11.59 -1.07 10.19
C VAL A 170 -12.31 -0.67 11.48
N LYS A 171 -12.49 -1.60 12.42
CA LYS A 171 -13.13 -1.31 13.72
C LYS A 171 -12.38 -0.23 14.50
N ALA A 172 -11.06 -0.32 14.56
CA ALA A 172 -10.22 0.66 15.25
C ALA A 172 -10.38 2.07 14.67
N ASN A 173 -10.51 2.19 13.35
CA ASN A 173 -10.72 3.48 12.69
C ASN A 173 -12.14 4.04 12.89
N VAL A 174 -13.17 3.19 12.83
CA VAL A 174 -14.57 3.64 13.01
C VAL A 174 -14.83 4.08 14.44
N ALA A 175 -14.23 3.43 15.44
CA ALA A 175 -14.40 3.82 16.85
C ALA A 175 -14.00 5.28 17.13
N THR A 176 -13.13 5.88 16.30
CA THR A 176 -12.72 7.29 16.43
C THR A 176 -13.71 8.30 15.87
N LEU A 177 -14.76 7.84 15.18
CA LEU A 177 -15.78 8.68 14.52
C LEU A 177 -17.08 8.78 15.32
N ALA A 178 -17.17 8.12 16.48
CA ALA A 178 -18.29 8.20 17.42
C ALA A 178 -18.02 9.28 18.48
#